data_AF-A0A7X0RFQ1-F1
#
_entry.id   AF-A0A7X0RFQ1-F1
#
_cell.length_a   1.000
_cell.length_b   1.000
_cell.length_c   1.000
_cell.angle_alpha   90.00
_cell.angle_beta   90.00
_cell.angle_gamma   90.00
#
_symmetry.space_group_name_H-M   'P 1'
#
loop_
_entity.id
_entity.type
_entity.pdbx_description
1 polymer ?
#
loop_
_entity_poly.entity_id
_entity_poly.type
_entity_poly.pdbx_seq_one_letter_code
_entity_poly.pdbx_strand_id
1 'polypeptide(L)'
;MTGTDRFGMAAAAWVLVVVGATAGLVLAGVLLVHCAGEDEQVRWSDPVVLDGNVVRVSYVGSECRDHASVDVDESPERVVITVTESVAAGSCSDVGVLYTVDARLDAPLGDRELVDGS
;
A
#
# COMPACT_ATOMS: atom_id res chain seq x y z
N MET A 1 46.30 -3.84 45.50
CA MET A 1 44.83 -3.82 45.34
C MET A 1 44.48 -2.58 44.54
N THR A 2 44.13 -2.72 43.26
CA THR A 2 43.41 -1.72 42.44
C THR A 2 43.40 -2.25 41.01
N GLY A 3 42.38 -3.05 40.70
CA GLY A 3 42.26 -3.73 39.41
C GLY A 3 40.81 -4.04 39.11
N THR A 4 39.94 -3.05 39.23
CA THR A 4 38.48 -3.25 39.07
C THR A 4 37.75 -2.10 38.38
N ASP A 5 38.44 -1.12 37.78
CA ASP A 5 37.76 0.04 37.17
C ASP A 5 37.62 -0.06 35.63
N ARG A 6 38.35 -0.96 34.96
CA ARG A 6 38.32 -1.05 33.49
C ARG A 6 37.18 -1.90 32.91
N PHE A 7 36.54 -2.76 33.70
CA PHE A 7 35.42 -3.59 33.23
C PHE A 7 34.06 -2.88 33.28
N GLY A 8 33.87 -1.92 34.20
CA GLY A 8 32.60 -1.19 34.34
C GLY A 8 32.31 -0.22 33.19
N MET A 9 33.34 0.47 32.67
CA MET A 9 33.19 1.40 31.54
C MET A 9 32.83 0.70 30.23
N ALA A 10 33.36 -0.51 29.99
CA ALA A 10 33.00 -1.28 28.81
C ALA A 10 31.54 -1.74 28.86
N ALA A 11 31.07 -2.24 30.01
CA ALA A 11 29.69 -2.68 30.18
C ALA A 11 28.69 -1.52 30.03
N ALA A 12 28.96 -0.36 30.64
CA ALA A 12 28.11 0.82 30.52
C ALA A 12 28.07 1.37 29.07
N ALA A 13 29.20 1.35 28.36
CA ALA A 13 29.25 1.74 26.95
C ALA A 13 28.44 0.79 26.06
N TRP A 14 28.54 -0.53 26.29
CA TRP A 14 27.74 -1.52 25.57
C TRP A 14 26.25 -1.38 25.82
N VAL A 15 25.83 -1.11 27.07
CA VAL A 15 24.42 -0.85 27.40
C VAL A 15 23.91 0.38 26.64
N LEU A 16 24.68 1.47 26.56
CA LEU A 16 24.27 2.66 25.81
C LEU A 16 24.16 2.40 24.30
N VAL A 17 25.07 1.63 23.72
CA VAL A 17 25.01 1.23 22.30
C VAL A 17 23.77 0.40 22.03
N VAL A 18 23.48 -0.60 22.88
CA VAL A 18 22.29 -1.44 22.73
C VAL A 18 21.02 -0.62 22.88
N VAL A 19 20.92 0.22 23.91
CA VAL A 19 19.76 1.09 24.13
C VAL A 19 19.56 2.07 22.97
N GLY A 20 20.64 2.68 22.46
CA GLY A 20 20.59 3.57 21.31
C GLY A 20 20.13 2.85 20.04
N ALA A 21 20.65 1.65 19.77
CA ALA A 21 20.25 0.84 18.63
C ALA A 21 18.79 0.37 18.73
N THR A 22 18.34 -0.07 19.90
CA THR A 22 16.94 -0.47 20.10
C THR A 22 16.00 0.71 20.01
N ALA A 23 16.35 1.85 20.62
CA ALA A 23 15.55 3.08 20.49
C ALA A 23 15.48 3.53 19.03
N GLY A 24 16.58 3.47 18.29
CA GLY A 24 16.63 3.78 16.86
C GLY A 24 15.74 2.86 16.02
N LEU A 25 15.77 1.54 16.28
CA LEU A 25 14.90 0.58 15.60
C LEU A 25 13.42 0.81 15.92
N VAL A 26 13.08 1.10 17.17
CA VAL A 26 11.71 1.42 17.58
C VAL A 26 11.24 2.70 16.89
N LEU A 27 12.05 3.75 16.87
CA LEU A 27 11.71 5.01 16.20
C LEU A 27 11.53 4.82 14.70
N ALA A 28 12.43 4.08 14.05
CA ALA A 28 12.29 3.73 12.63
C ALA A 28 11.00 2.94 12.36
N GLY A 29 10.67 1.97 13.21
CA GLY A 29 9.42 1.21 13.11
C GLY A 29 8.17 2.10 13.25
N VAL A 30 8.16 3.00 14.24
CA VAL A 30 7.03 3.94 14.44
C VAL A 30 6.87 4.87 13.25
N LEU A 31 7.97 5.40 12.71
CA LEU A 31 7.95 6.26 11.52
C LEU A 31 7.46 5.51 10.28
N LEU A 32 7.87 4.26 10.08
CA LEU A 32 7.38 3.44 8.98
C LEU A 32 5.87 3.22 9.06
N VAL A 33 5.33 2.94 10.26
CA VAL A 33 3.87 2.78 10.46
C VAL A 33 3.12 4.09 10.24
N HIS A 34 3.66 5.23 10.70
CA HIS A 34 3.00 6.53 10.51
C HIS A 34 3.04 7.02 9.07
N CYS A 35 3.98 6.55 8.25
CA CYS A 35 4.06 6.89 6.83
C CYS A 35 3.40 5.84 5.92
N ALA A 36 3.02 4.68 6.45
CA ALA A 36 2.28 3.69 5.69
C ALA A 36 0.81 4.12 5.61
N GLY A 37 0.32 4.35 4.40
CA GLY A 37 -1.11 4.57 4.17
C GLY A 37 -1.93 3.32 4.49
N GLU A 38 -3.23 3.50 4.66
CA GLU A 38 -4.18 2.39 4.76
C GLU A 38 -4.61 1.98 3.35
N ASP A 39 -4.42 0.69 3.01
CA ASP A 39 -4.85 0.12 1.73
C ASP A 39 -6.29 -0.39 1.85
N GLU A 40 -7.19 0.15 1.03
CA GLU A 40 -8.60 -0.21 0.96
C GLU A 40 -8.96 -0.68 -0.45
N GLN A 41 -9.63 -1.84 -0.54
CA GLN A 41 -10.20 -2.30 -1.81
C GLN A 41 -11.48 -1.54 -2.10
N VAL A 42 -11.57 -0.95 -3.28
CA VAL A 42 -12.68 -0.09 -3.67
C VAL A 42 -13.43 -0.72 -4.84
N ARG A 43 -14.76 -0.70 -4.73
CA ARG A 43 -15.64 -1.13 -5.81
C ARG A 43 -15.50 -0.19 -7.00
N TRP A 44 -15.35 -0.76 -8.19
CA TRP A 44 -15.35 -0.01 -9.43
C TRP A 44 -16.65 -0.19 -10.22
N SER A 45 -16.81 0.64 -11.24
CA SER A 45 -18.00 0.77 -12.08
C SER A 45 -17.63 1.28 -13.47
N ASP A 46 -18.61 1.29 -14.37
CA ASP A 46 -18.50 1.84 -15.73
C ASP A 46 -17.26 1.35 -16.52
N PRO A 47 -17.08 0.04 -16.71
CA PRO A 47 -15.94 -0.48 -17.46
C PRO A 47 -16.04 -0.11 -18.94
N VAL A 48 -14.93 0.39 -19.49
CA VAL A 48 -14.77 0.74 -20.91
C VAL A 48 -13.53 0.04 -21.45
N VAL A 49 -13.71 -0.80 -22.47
CA VAL A 49 -12.59 -1.47 -23.15
C VAL A 49 -11.96 -0.50 -24.14
N LEU A 50 -10.67 -0.23 -23.95
CA LEU A 50 -9.80 0.57 -24.80
C LEU A 50 -8.83 -0.38 -25.52
N ASP A 51 -8.70 -0.26 -26.83
CA ASP A 51 -7.71 -1.00 -27.64
C ASP A 51 -7.74 -2.54 -27.49
N GLY A 52 -8.82 -3.11 -26.95
CA GLY A 52 -9.06 -4.54 -26.79
C GLY A 52 -8.37 -5.17 -25.56
N ASN A 53 -7.22 -4.67 -25.11
CA ASN A 53 -6.46 -5.20 -23.97
C ASN A 53 -6.23 -4.17 -22.85
N VAL A 54 -6.86 -3.01 -22.92
CA VAL A 54 -6.89 -2.04 -21.83
C VAL A 54 -8.34 -1.88 -21.38
N VAL A 55 -8.60 -1.90 -20.09
CA VAL A 55 -9.93 -1.68 -19.53
C VAL A 55 -9.84 -0.48 -18.59
N ARG A 56 -10.55 0.59 -18.94
CA ARG A 56 -10.73 1.74 -18.07
C ARG A 56 -11.92 1.49 -17.16
N VAL A 57 -11.73 1.58 -15.86
CA VAL A 57 -12.82 1.52 -14.86
C VAL A 57 -12.87 2.82 -14.07
N SER A 58 -14.05 3.14 -13.55
CA SER A 58 -14.28 4.29 -12.68
C SER A 58 -14.56 3.82 -11.26
N TYR A 59 -14.08 4.53 -10.26
CA TYR A 59 -14.35 4.20 -8.85
C TYR A 59 -14.50 5.48 -8.02
N VAL A 60 -15.21 5.37 -6.90
CA VAL A 60 -15.34 6.46 -5.93
C VAL A 60 -14.32 6.21 -4.84
N GLY A 61 -13.34 7.09 -4.74
CA GLY A 61 -12.26 7.03 -3.76
C GLY A 61 -12.25 8.22 -2.82
N SER A 62 -11.29 8.25 -1.89
CA SER A 62 -11.09 9.36 -0.97
C SER A 62 -10.40 10.55 -1.65
N GLU A 63 -10.73 11.78 -1.22
CA GLU A 63 -10.02 12.98 -1.67
C GLU A 63 -8.54 13.00 -1.23
N CYS A 64 -8.19 12.27 -0.16
CA CYS A 64 -6.82 12.18 0.36
C CYS A 64 -6.09 10.91 -0.05
N ARG A 65 -6.52 10.26 -1.13
CA ARG A 65 -5.75 9.16 -1.67
C ARG A 65 -4.33 9.65 -1.98
N ASP A 66 -3.34 8.87 -1.58
CA ASP A 66 -1.97 9.06 -2.04
C ASP A 66 -1.81 8.46 -3.44
N HIS A 67 -2.29 7.24 -3.61
CA HIS A 67 -2.22 6.52 -4.89
C HIS A 67 -3.28 5.42 -4.97
N ALA A 68 -3.40 4.82 -6.16
CA ALA A 68 -4.20 3.64 -6.39
C ALA A 68 -3.38 2.62 -7.16
N SER A 69 -3.57 1.35 -6.82
CA SER A 69 -3.00 0.20 -7.51
C SER A 69 -4.11 -0.63 -8.14
N VAL A 70 -3.76 -1.34 -9.21
CA VAL A 70 -4.66 -2.24 -9.92
C VAL A 70 -3.98 -3.58 -9.97
N ASP A 71 -4.71 -4.59 -9.50
CA ASP A 71 -4.35 -5.99 -9.67
C ASP A 71 -5.30 -6.62 -10.69
N VAL A 72 -4.76 -7.43 -11.59
CA VAL A 72 -5.51 -8.08 -12.66
C VAL A 72 -5.21 -9.57 -12.61
N ASP A 73 -6.24 -10.37 -12.32
CA ASP A 73 -6.17 -11.83 -12.38
C ASP A 73 -6.91 -12.32 -13.63
N GLU A 74 -6.18 -12.95 -14.55
CA GLU A 74 -6.71 -13.39 -15.83
C GLU A 74 -6.83 -14.91 -15.93
N SER A 75 -8.02 -15.33 -16.32
CA SER A 75 -8.33 -16.70 -16.71
C SER A 75 -8.87 -16.75 -18.14
N PRO A 76 -8.99 -17.95 -18.75
CA PRO A 76 -9.55 -18.08 -20.10
C PRO A 76 -11.01 -17.61 -20.22
N GLU A 77 -11.78 -17.63 -19.12
CA GLU A 77 -13.22 -17.34 -19.11
C GLU A 77 -13.55 -15.98 -18.47
N ARG A 78 -12.65 -15.48 -17.62
CA ARG A 78 -12.89 -14.31 -16.76
C ARG A 78 -11.63 -13.50 -16.53
N VAL A 79 -11.80 -12.19 -16.41
CA VAL A 79 -10.80 -11.22 -15.94
C VAL A 79 -11.34 -10.60 -14.66
N VAL A 80 -10.59 -10.71 -13.57
CA VAL A 80 -10.90 -10.04 -12.31
C VAL A 80 -10.01 -8.81 -12.20
N ILE A 81 -10.61 -7.64 -12.06
CA ILE A 81 -9.89 -6.39 -11.79
C ILE A 81 -10.15 -6.01 -10.33
N THR A 82 -9.09 -5.82 -9.56
CA THR A 82 -9.16 -5.31 -8.18
C THR A 82 -8.49 -3.96 -8.13
N VAL A 83 -9.23 -2.94 -7.67
CA VAL A 83 -8.66 -1.60 -7.44
C VAL A 83 -8.44 -1.44 -5.95
N THR A 84 -7.21 -1.11 -5.57
CA THR A 84 -6.84 -0.83 -4.17
C THR A 84 -6.36 0.61 -4.08
N GLU A 85 -7.01 1.39 -3.23
CA GLU A 85 -6.62 2.74 -2.92
C GLU A 85 -5.77 2.77 -1.65
N SER A 86 -4.72 3.58 -1.64
CA SER A 86 -3.94 3.84 -0.44
C SER A 86 -4.22 5.27 0.04
N VAL A 87 -4.70 5.41 1.26
CA VAL A 87 -5.06 6.70 1.86
C VAL A 87 -4.01 7.11 2.88
N ALA A 88 -3.51 8.34 2.80
CA ALA A 88 -2.59 8.87 3.80
C ALA A 88 -3.29 9.00 5.16
N ALA A 89 -2.63 8.54 6.23
CA ALA A 89 -3.12 8.73 7.59
C ALA A 89 -3.22 10.24 7.91
N GLY A 90 -4.43 10.76 8.09
CA GLY A 90 -4.67 12.20 8.34
C GLY A 90 -6.14 12.59 8.53
N SER A 91 -6.40 13.89 8.66
CA SER A 91 -7.77 14.44 8.72
C SER A 91 -8.38 14.49 7.32
N CYS A 92 -8.73 13.33 6.78
CA CYS A 92 -9.45 13.29 5.51
C CYS A 92 -10.94 13.53 5.73
N SER A 93 -11.58 14.36 4.89
CA SER A 93 -13.03 14.46 4.92
C SER A 93 -13.62 13.22 4.26
N ASP A 94 -14.76 12.77 4.76
CA ASP A 94 -15.53 11.65 4.19
C ASP A 94 -16.28 12.12 2.93
N VAL A 95 -15.51 12.53 1.91
CA VAL A 95 -16.00 13.03 0.62
C VAL A 95 -15.47 12.10 -0.46
N GLY A 96 -16.40 11.41 -1.13
CA GLY A 96 -16.11 10.55 -2.27
C GLY A 96 -15.81 11.37 -3.53
N VAL A 97 -14.67 11.10 -4.16
CA VAL A 97 -14.24 11.68 -5.43
C VAL A 97 -14.26 10.60 -6.51
N LEU A 98 -14.82 10.93 -7.68
CA LEU A 98 -14.84 10.02 -8.82
C LEU A 98 -13.47 10.02 -9.51
N TYR A 99 -12.89 8.84 -9.65
CA TYR A 99 -11.62 8.60 -10.32
C TYR A 99 -11.75 7.57 -11.43
N THR A 100 -10.78 7.57 -12.34
CA THR A 100 -10.66 6.57 -13.40
C THR A 100 -9.27 5.96 -13.38
N VAL A 101 -9.19 4.68 -13.73
CA VAL A 101 -7.95 3.92 -13.76
C VAL A 101 -7.96 2.92 -14.90
N ASP A 102 -6.80 2.77 -15.55
CA ASP A 102 -6.60 1.90 -16.71
C ASP A 102 -5.92 0.60 -16.28
N ALA A 103 -6.63 -0.51 -16.39
CA ALA A 103 -6.09 -1.86 -16.22
C ALA A 103 -5.56 -2.38 -17.55
N ARG A 104 -4.33 -2.90 -17.58
CA ARG A 104 -3.75 -3.55 -18.76
C ARG A 104 -3.89 -5.06 -18.61
N LEU A 105 -4.37 -5.69 -19.67
CA LEU A 105 -4.54 -7.13 -19.78
C LEU A 105 -3.41 -7.74 -20.63
N ASP A 106 -2.99 -8.94 -20.28
CA ASP A 106 -2.06 -9.79 -21.01
C ASP A 106 -2.65 -10.28 -22.35
N ALA A 107 -3.97 -10.50 -22.38
CA ALA A 107 -4.71 -10.86 -23.58
C ALA A 107 -5.88 -9.88 -23.82
N PRO A 108 -6.40 -9.75 -25.06
CA PRO A 108 -7.61 -8.98 -25.32
C PRO A 108 -8.79 -9.50 -24.50
N LEU A 109 -9.68 -8.62 -24.01
CA LEU A 109 -10.84 -9.02 -23.19
C LEU A 109 -11.73 -10.02 -23.94
N GLY A 110 -12.10 -9.71 -25.19
CA GLY A 110 -12.93 -10.57 -26.02
C GLY A 110 -14.29 -10.85 -25.37
N ASP A 111 -14.66 -12.12 -25.31
CA ASP A 111 -15.91 -12.60 -24.70
C ASP A 111 -15.75 -12.96 -23.21
N ARG A 112 -14.59 -12.69 -22.61
CA ARG A 112 -14.32 -12.99 -21.20
C ARG A 112 -15.18 -12.12 -20.29
N GLU A 113 -15.68 -12.71 -19.23
CA GLU A 113 -16.43 -11.98 -18.21
C GLU A 113 -15.50 -11.02 -17.45
N LEU A 114 -15.92 -9.77 -17.27
CA LEU A 114 -15.20 -8.81 -16.44
C LEU A 114 -15.85 -8.73 -15.06
N VAL A 115 -15.07 -8.98 -14.01
CA VAL A 115 -15.57 -9.10 -12.63
C VAL A 115 -14.78 -8.20 -11.68
N ASP A 116 -15.48 -7.56 -10.75
CA ASP A 116 -14.88 -6.77 -9.68
C ASP A 116 -14.37 -7.70 -8.56
N GLY A 117 -13.13 -7.49 -8.14
CA GLY A 117 -12.46 -8.25 -7.08
C GLY A 117 -12.66 -7.70 -5.66
N SER A 118 -13.25 -6.51 -5.49
CA SER A 118 -13.52 -5.90 -4.17
C SER A 118 -14.65 -6.59 -3.38
#